data_AF-A0A0Q0D2Z5-F1
#
_entry.id   AF-A0A0Q0D2Z5-F1
#
_cell.length_a   1.000
_cell.length_b   1.000
_cell.length_c   1.000
_cell.angle_alpha   90.00
_cell.angle_beta   90.00
_cell.angle_gamma   90.00
#
_symmetry.space_group_name_H-M   'P 1'
#
loop_
_entity.id
_entity.type
_entity.pdbx_description
1 polymer ?
#
loop_
_entity_poly.entity_id
_entity_poly.type
_entity_poly.pdbx_seq_one_letter_code
_entity_poly.pdbx_strand_id
1 'polypeptide(L)'
;MDDEFVANQNSGNPFGDDQDSDAAFWERVAEDFSVSDYFRLNPINLQSPAALAARDVAQECQSKWGIEIDPDDTLITTLYIEDPKLYPAPHRANVAHSMTLTEALLRNWQQKGNGDWFDHLGHLQPHHEGGLDCQVVDEKLPPYDCVAYEAVYRKSDPQHYDSTTQLRLTAEAFKQYIWDHNLQAGYLAYLKQFWQAHTDDYNLMLKAGLFRAAWLQAEENTLKAEHKDMVLEALGLPADQGWKQLSFDAFVAAPISTRVTISELQVHGYSAVDIMVIRSADSPTVLLYIPGNSSPIHTFANADALKDWVALMCKDPGKRRSFEAHFSATDDVDGFFYSGVATALKGFAVYPKLLDAATGAWNPRKLVQFGEPLQPWPFSHFKDRIRAKSETDALQKIRNHDDYWKEEVSSGLSECVSVLGGVAIVFPELIPVIAGLSLALVGLGVDAAVNGRTLDERQAGLGRIAFGVLNALPILAEEGAAVEAGAETGLIDEARDGYEVSGTTAPIDPAVEVEPIPVFREEPPALRSLDAKMRRLLRALEVTQDLPGLAS
;
A
#
# COMPACT_ATOMS: atom_id res chain seq x y z
N MET A 1 -52.39 12.33 2.97
CA MET A 1 -52.91 12.95 1.73
C MET A 1 -51.88 13.87 1.10
N ASP A 2 -50.90 13.35 0.37
CA ASP A 2 -50.27 12.01 0.40
C ASP A 2 -48.89 12.12 -0.29
N ASP A 3 -48.05 11.12 -0.05
CA ASP A 3 -46.63 11.07 -0.42
C ASP A 3 -46.40 10.86 -1.92
N GLU A 4 -45.43 11.58 -2.51
CA GLU A 4 -44.86 11.22 -3.83
C GLU A 4 -43.41 11.72 -3.99
N PHE A 5 -42.48 11.21 -3.17
CA PHE A 5 -41.03 11.47 -3.33
C PHE A 5 -40.10 10.31 -2.90
N VAL A 6 -40.53 9.05 -3.11
CA VAL A 6 -39.70 7.86 -2.87
C VAL A 6 -39.86 6.82 -4.00
N ALA A 7 -39.01 6.87 -5.04
CA ALA A 7 -38.82 5.78 -6.00
C ALA A 7 -37.63 5.99 -6.97
N ASN A 8 -36.38 5.75 -6.51
CA ASN A 8 -35.34 5.04 -7.30
C ASN A 8 -33.99 4.96 -6.54
N GLN A 9 -33.95 4.12 -5.52
CA GLN A 9 -32.72 3.41 -5.16
C GLN A 9 -32.98 1.92 -5.38
N ASN A 10 -32.64 1.44 -6.57
CA ASN A 10 -32.62 0.02 -6.90
C ASN A 10 -31.36 -0.31 -7.71
N SER A 11 -30.21 0.06 -7.15
CA SER A 11 -28.89 -0.32 -7.65
C SER A 11 -28.64 -1.79 -7.31
N GLY A 12 -29.00 -2.69 -8.23
CA GLY A 12 -28.87 -4.14 -8.04
C GLY A 12 -27.45 -4.56 -7.69
N ASN A 13 -27.31 -5.40 -6.68
CA ASN A 13 -26.03 -5.96 -6.24
C ASN A 13 -25.53 -7.00 -7.28
N PRO A 14 -24.32 -6.84 -7.86
CA PRO A 14 -23.78 -7.80 -8.83
C PRO A 14 -23.28 -9.10 -8.17
N PHE A 15 -23.12 -9.13 -6.84
CA PHE A 15 -22.99 -10.37 -6.09
C PHE A 15 -24.39 -10.81 -5.69
N GLY A 16 -24.82 -11.98 -6.16
CA GLY A 16 -26.23 -12.40 -6.12
C GLY A 16 -26.85 -12.38 -4.73
N ASP A 17 -28.18 -12.19 -4.68
CA ASP A 17 -28.96 -12.07 -3.46
C ASP A 17 -28.87 -13.31 -2.55
N ASP A 18 -27.86 -13.34 -1.66
CA ASP A 18 -27.93 -14.04 -0.37
C ASP A 18 -28.87 -13.27 0.59
N GLN A 19 -30.05 -12.87 0.08
CA GLN A 19 -31.24 -12.48 0.83
C GLN A 19 -31.98 -13.75 1.31
N ASP A 20 -31.26 -14.68 1.91
CA ASP A 20 -31.85 -15.46 3.00
C ASP A 20 -32.36 -14.42 4.00
N SER A 21 -33.68 -14.38 4.24
CA SER A 21 -34.22 -13.60 5.35
C SER A 21 -33.50 -14.01 6.64
N ASP A 22 -33.24 -13.08 7.57
CA ASP A 22 -32.43 -13.36 8.77
C ASP A 22 -32.83 -14.66 9.48
N ALA A 23 -34.13 -14.97 9.54
CA ALA A 23 -34.66 -16.23 10.07
C ALA A 23 -34.12 -17.48 9.35
N ALA A 24 -34.11 -17.51 8.01
CA ALA A 24 -33.59 -18.62 7.22
C ALA A 24 -32.06 -18.76 7.31
N PHE A 25 -31.33 -17.64 7.41
CA PHE A 25 -29.90 -17.66 7.70
C PHE A 25 -29.63 -18.31 9.07
N TRP A 26 -30.32 -17.89 10.13
CA TRP A 26 -30.16 -18.47 11.46
C TRP A 26 -30.68 -19.91 11.59
N GLU A 27 -31.71 -20.29 10.83
CA GLU A 27 -32.22 -21.67 10.76
C GLU A 27 -31.17 -22.61 10.14
N ARG A 28 -30.55 -22.22 9.01
CA ARG A 28 -29.43 -22.98 8.42
C ARG A 28 -28.21 -23.05 9.35
N VAL A 29 -27.81 -21.91 9.92
CA VAL A 29 -26.64 -21.80 10.83
C VAL A 29 -26.80 -22.66 12.09
N ALA A 30 -28.03 -22.98 12.51
CA ALA A 30 -28.30 -23.89 13.62
C ALA A 30 -28.14 -25.38 13.27
N GLU A 31 -28.13 -25.75 11.98
CA GLU A 31 -27.97 -27.14 11.51
C GLU A 31 -26.59 -27.42 10.89
N ASP A 32 -26.04 -26.50 10.09
CA ASP A 32 -24.73 -26.65 9.44
C ASP A 32 -23.97 -25.30 9.36
N PHE A 33 -22.99 -25.12 10.24
CA PHE A 33 -22.22 -23.88 10.36
C PHE A 33 -21.00 -23.90 9.42
N SER A 34 -21.18 -23.29 8.24
CA SER A 34 -20.17 -23.28 7.19
C SER A 34 -18.99 -22.33 7.46
N VAL A 35 -17.86 -22.58 6.78
CA VAL A 35 -16.72 -21.64 6.74
C VAL A 35 -17.15 -20.26 6.25
N SER A 36 -18.05 -20.19 5.27
CA SER A 36 -18.61 -18.93 4.77
C SER A 36 -19.37 -18.15 5.84
N ASP A 37 -20.05 -18.84 6.76
CA ASP A 37 -20.89 -18.22 7.78
C ASP A 37 -20.07 -17.69 8.96
N TYR A 38 -19.01 -18.41 9.34
CA TYR A 38 -18.06 -17.90 10.34
C TYR A 38 -17.47 -16.55 9.91
N PHE A 39 -16.97 -16.43 8.67
CA PHE A 39 -16.39 -15.17 8.23
C PHE A 39 -17.44 -14.08 7.93
N ARG A 40 -18.65 -14.42 7.46
CA ARG A 40 -19.76 -13.44 7.34
C ARG A 40 -20.16 -12.83 8.69
N LEU A 41 -19.97 -13.57 9.80
CA LEU A 41 -20.26 -13.09 11.16
C LEU A 41 -19.07 -12.46 11.89
N ASN A 42 -17.84 -12.61 11.37
CA ASN A 42 -16.62 -12.06 11.97
C ASN A 42 -15.86 -11.17 10.94
N PRO A 43 -16.44 -10.02 10.53
CA PRO A 43 -15.79 -9.10 9.59
C PRO A 43 -14.57 -8.42 10.20
N ILE A 44 -13.59 -8.11 9.36
CA ILE A 44 -12.34 -7.42 9.74
C ILE A 44 -12.26 -6.04 9.07
N ASN A 45 -11.78 -5.04 9.82
CA ASN A 45 -11.65 -3.67 9.32
C ASN A 45 -10.35 -3.03 9.87
N LEU A 46 -9.55 -2.45 8.96
CA LEU A 46 -8.34 -1.70 9.30
C LEU A 46 -8.43 -0.30 8.68
N GLN A 47 -8.38 0.73 9.52
CA GLN A 47 -8.22 2.12 9.08
C GLN A 47 -6.78 2.33 8.59
N SER A 48 -6.60 2.98 7.44
CA SER A 48 -5.27 3.39 6.98
C SER A 48 -4.76 4.60 7.77
N PRO A 49 -3.45 4.93 7.73
CA PRO A 49 -2.92 6.13 8.37
C PRO A 49 -3.61 7.40 7.87
N ALA A 50 -4.01 7.44 6.59
CA ALA A 50 -4.79 8.53 6.01
C ALA A 50 -6.22 8.59 6.59
N ALA A 51 -6.92 7.46 6.67
CA ALA A 51 -8.26 7.41 7.26
C ALA A 51 -8.24 7.76 8.77
N LEU A 52 -7.18 7.39 9.49
CA LEU A 52 -6.95 7.80 10.87
C LEU A 52 -6.71 9.32 10.96
N ALA A 53 -5.80 9.85 10.13
CA ALA A 53 -5.48 11.28 10.09
C ALA A 53 -6.72 12.13 9.76
N ALA A 54 -7.51 11.74 8.76
CA ALA A 54 -8.76 12.42 8.40
C ALA A 54 -9.76 12.40 9.58
N ARG A 55 -10.00 11.22 10.17
CA ARG A 55 -10.88 11.09 11.35
C ARG A 55 -10.45 12.01 12.49
N ASP A 56 -9.16 12.03 12.80
CA ASP A 56 -8.63 12.79 13.94
C ASP A 56 -8.60 14.30 13.66
N VAL A 57 -8.32 14.73 12.42
CA VAL A 57 -8.51 16.13 11.98
C VAL A 57 -9.98 16.55 12.12
N ALA A 58 -10.93 15.78 11.60
CA ALA A 58 -12.35 16.11 11.67
C ALA A 58 -12.85 16.21 13.13
N GLN A 59 -12.44 15.26 13.98
CA GLN A 59 -12.76 15.24 15.41
C GLN A 59 -12.15 16.43 16.16
N GLU A 60 -10.89 16.79 15.88
CA GLU A 60 -10.25 17.97 16.48
C GLU A 60 -10.93 19.26 16.01
N CYS A 61 -11.24 19.39 14.72
CA CYS A 61 -11.89 20.57 14.17
C CYS A 61 -13.29 20.81 14.76
N GLN A 62 -14.07 19.76 14.95
CA GLN A 62 -15.37 19.86 15.59
C GLN A 62 -15.28 20.12 17.10
N SER A 63 -14.26 19.59 17.79
CA SER A 63 -14.15 19.69 19.26
C SER A 63 -13.41 20.93 19.78
N LYS A 64 -12.37 21.41 19.08
CA LYS A 64 -11.62 22.63 19.47
C LYS A 64 -12.14 23.91 18.83
N TRP A 65 -12.57 23.85 17.57
CA TRP A 65 -12.98 25.06 16.81
C TRP A 65 -14.49 25.10 16.49
N GLY A 66 -15.22 24.00 16.70
CA GLY A 66 -16.65 23.92 16.41
C GLY A 66 -16.97 23.98 14.92
N ILE A 67 -16.06 23.48 14.08
CA ILE A 67 -16.18 23.49 12.62
C ILE A 67 -16.26 22.05 12.12
N GLU A 68 -17.43 21.69 11.60
CA GLU A 68 -17.65 20.45 10.85
C GLU A 68 -17.07 20.61 9.45
N ILE A 69 -16.12 19.73 9.09
CA ILE A 69 -15.42 19.72 7.81
C ILE A 69 -15.23 18.30 7.30
N ASP A 70 -15.10 18.16 5.98
CA ASP A 70 -14.39 17.04 5.37
C ASP A 70 -12.90 17.44 5.22
N PRO A 71 -11.95 16.73 5.86
CA PRO A 71 -10.52 17.08 5.79
C PRO A 71 -9.85 16.84 4.44
N ASP A 72 -10.44 16.06 3.53
CA ASP A 72 -9.92 15.79 2.19
C ASP A 72 -10.48 16.75 1.13
N ASP A 73 -11.66 17.34 1.39
CA ASP A 73 -12.21 18.50 0.66
C ASP A 73 -11.94 19.86 1.37
N THR A 74 -11.04 19.87 2.35
CA THR A 74 -10.51 21.08 2.99
C THR A 74 -9.00 21.19 2.78
N LEU A 75 -8.55 22.32 2.25
CA LEU A 75 -7.17 22.59 1.87
C LEU A 75 -6.49 23.52 2.88
N ILE A 76 -5.20 23.29 3.16
CA ILE A 76 -4.30 24.33 3.66
C ILE A 76 -3.45 24.80 2.48
N THR A 77 -3.48 26.12 2.22
CA THR A 77 -2.85 26.70 1.03
C THR A 77 -1.97 27.89 1.42
N THR A 78 -0.72 27.86 0.95
CA THR A 78 0.20 29.01 0.94
C THR A 78 0.16 29.67 -0.43
N LEU A 79 -0.21 30.95 -0.46
CA LEU A 79 -0.25 31.80 -1.64
C LEU A 79 0.87 32.84 -1.58
N TYR A 80 1.53 33.08 -2.71
CA TYR A 80 2.12 34.39 -2.99
C TYR A 80 1.02 35.30 -3.47
N ILE A 81 0.86 36.48 -2.87
CA ILE A 81 -0.12 37.48 -3.30
C ILE A 81 0.57 38.84 -3.50
N GLU A 82 0.15 39.63 -4.47
CA GLU A 82 0.53 41.06 -4.58
C GLU A 82 0.22 41.78 -3.25
N ASP A 83 1.14 42.58 -2.69
CA ASP A 83 0.96 43.18 -1.36
C ASP A 83 -0.33 44.04 -1.33
N PRO A 84 -1.34 43.70 -0.48
CA PRO A 84 -2.57 44.47 -0.34
C PRO A 84 -2.40 45.93 0.10
N LYS A 85 -1.20 46.35 0.49
CA LYS A 85 -0.82 47.75 0.77
C LYS A 85 -0.45 48.53 -0.49
N LEU A 86 -0.11 47.84 -1.58
CA LEU A 86 0.39 48.40 -2.84
C LEU A 86 -0.63 48.23 -3.98
N TYR A 87 -1.35 47.10 -4.01
CA TYR A 87 -2.27 46.72 -5.08
C TYR A 87 -3.72 46.61 -4.56
N PRO A 88 -4.73 47.05 -5.32
CA PRO A 88 -6.14 46.86 -4.97
C PRO A 88 -6.59 45.41 -5.19
N ALA A 89 -7.68 45.01 -4.55
CA ALA A 89 -8.36 43.74 -4.83
C ALA A 89 -9.06 43.75 -6.21
N PRO A 90 -9.20 42.59 -6.88
CA PRO A 90 -8.65 41.28 -6.51
C PRO A 90 -7.13 41.25 -6.67
N HIS A 91 -6.44 40.74 -5.66
CA HIS A 91 -4.97 40.64 -5.65
C HIS A 91 -4.53 39.46 -6.52
N ARG A 92 -3.55 39.65 -7.41
CA ARG A 92 -3.05 38.52 -8.20
C ARG A 92 -2.25 37.59 -7.29
N ALA A 93 -2.36 36.29 -7.54
CA ALA A 93 -1.72 35.27 -6.71
C ALA A 93 -1.05 34.15 -7.54
N ASN A 94 0.02 33.57 -6.98
CA ASN A 94 0.51 32.25 -7.39
C ASN A 94 0.38 31.29 -6.20
N VAL A 95 -0.14 30.08 -6.45
CA VAL A 95 -0.18 29.02 -5.43
C VAL A 95 1.24 28.51 -5.19
N ALA A 96 1.74 28.65 -3.95
CA ALA A 96 3.06 28.13 -3.58
C ALA A 96 2.96 26.66 -3.17
N HIS A 97 2.01 26.34 -2.30
CA HIS A 97 1.70 24.98 -1.81
C HIS A 97 0.20 24.89 -1.57
N SER A 98 -0.41 23.75 -1.91
CA SER A 98 -1.77 23.39 -1.50
C SER A 98 -1.84 21.89 -1.26
N MET A 99 -2.50 21.46 -0.19
CA MET A 99 -2.68 20.05 0.18
C MET A 99 -3.91 19.90 1.09
N THR A 100 -4.49 18.70 1.18
CA THR A 100 -5.62 18.47 2.10
C THR A 100 -5.17 18.57 3.57
N LEU A 101 -6.10 18.75 4.51
CA LEU A 101 -5.75 18.76 5.93
C LEU A 101 -5.29 17.37 6.40
N THR A 102 -5.81 16.30 5.82
CA THR A 102 -5.30 14.93 6.00
C THR A 102 -3.85 14.80 5.52
N GLU A 103 -3.55 15.29 4.31
CA GLU A 103 -2.20 15.31 3.77
C GLU A 103 -1.24 16.12 4.62
N ALA A 104 -1.67 17.29 5.12
CA ALA A 104 -0.85 18.14 5.97
C ALA A 104 -0.49 17.45 7.31
N LEU A 105 -1.40 16.69 7.91
CA LEU A 105 -1.10 15.89 9.10
C LEU A 105 -0.17 14.71 8.77
N LEU A 106 -0.42 13.97 7.68
CA LEU A 106 0.46 12.87 7.20
C LEU A 106 1.89 13.35 6.85
N ARG A 107 1.99 14.53 6.25
CA ARG A 107 3.26 15.20 5.88
C ARG A 107 3.94 15.87 7.07
N ASN A 108 3.32 15.88 8.25
CA ASN A 108 3.78 16.59 9.45
C ASN A 108 4.11 18.06 9.14
N TRP A 109 3.15 18.79 8.55
CA TRP A 109 3.27 20.17 8.07
C TRP A 109 3.45 21.18 9.22
N GLN A 110 4.64 21.21 9.81
CA GLN A 110 4.97 21.96 11.03
C GLN A 110 5.62 23.34 10.78
N GLN A 111 5.55 23.91 9.58
CA GLN A 111 6.36 25.07 9.17
C GLN A 111 6.31 26.26 10.16
N LYS A 112 7.38 26.41 10.96
CA LYS A 112 7.65 27.47 11.94
C LYS A 112 8.76 28.39 11.42
N GLY A 113 8.39 29.27 10.50
CA GLY A 113 9.37 29.91 9.62
C GLY A 113 9.83 28.95 8.53
N ASN A 114 10.58 29.48 7.57
CA ASN A 114 10.78 28.81 6.29
C ASN A 114 11.89 27.75 6.36
N GLY A 115 11.51 26.48 6.21
CA GLY A 115 12.42 25.45 5.71
C GLY A 115 12.90 25.88 4.33
N ASP A 116 14.22 25.96 4.14
CA ASP A 116 14.75 26.92 3.18
C ASP A 116 14.78 26.44 1.72
N TRP A 117 13.63 26.64 1.07
CA TRP A 117 13.59 27.13 -0.32
C TRP A 117 13.07 28.57 -0.38
N PHE A 118 12.89 29.22 0.77
CA PHE A 118 11.83 30.18 1.04
C PHE A 118 12.29 31.39 1.89
N ASP A 119 13.59 31.62 2.11
CA ASP A 119 14.11 32.85 2.76
C ASP A 119 13.67 34.16 2.04
N HIS A 120 13.06 34.03 0.86
CA HIS A 120 12.47 35.11 0.06
C HIS A 120 10.98 35.41 0.29
N LEU A 121 10.24 34.72 1.18
CA LEU A 121 8.80 35.00 1.42
C LEU A 121 8.52 36.32 2.16
N GLY A 122 9.51 36.89 2.84
CA GLY A 122 9.29 37.96 3.80
C GLY A 122 8.43 37.51 5.00
N HIS A 123 7.68 38.44 5.59
CA HIS A 123 6.79 38.12 6.71
C HIS A 123 5.45 37.58 6.21
N LEU A 124 5.10 36.36 6.62
CA LEU A 124 3.76 35.78 6.45
C LEU A 124 2.71 36.77 6.96
N GLN A 125 1.73 37.14 6.12
CA GLN A 125 0.69 38.08 6.52
C GLN A 125 -0.23 37.44 7.58
N PRO A 126 -0.71 38.21 8.57
CA PRO A 126 -1.62 37.71 9.59
C PRO A 126 -2.94 37.25 8.97
N HIS A 127 -3.57 36.23 9.56
CA HIS A 127 -4.87 35.72 9.12
C HIS A 127 -5.92 36.82 9.05
N HIS A 128 -6.66 36.88 7.94
CA HIS A 128 -7.73 37.85 7.73
C HIS A 128 -9.10 37.16 7.82
N GLU A 129 -9.92 37.48 8.84
CA GLU A 129 -11.21 36.82 9.06
C GLU A 129 -12.18 36.94 7.87
N GLY A 130 -12.11 38.05 7.12
CA GLY A 130 -12.89 38.28 5.91
C GLY A 130 -12.31 37.65 4.63
N GLY A 131 -11.21 36.90 4.74
CA GLY A 131 -10.41 36.46 3.59
C GLY A 131 -9.67 37.59 2.88
N LEU A 132 -8.85 37.24 1.90
CA LEU A 132 -8.32 38.16 0.91
C LEU A 132 -8.85 37.72 -0.44
N ASP A 133 -9.35 38.65 -1.25
CA ASP A 133 -9.89 38.38 -2.60
C ASP A 133 -8.72 38.17 -3.56
N CYS A 134 -8.37 36.90 -3.80
CA CYS A 134 -7.15 36.51 -4.52
C CYS A 134 -7.46 35.79 -5.84
N GLN A 135 -7.04 36.37 -6.96
CA GLN A 135 -7.13 35.76 -8.28
C GLN A 135 -5.83 35.05 -8.63
N VAL A 136 -5.85 33.72 -8.73
CA VAL A 136 -4.69 32.94 -9.19
C VAL A 136 -4.41 33.24 -10.67
N VAL A 137 -3.12 33.39 -10.99
CA VAL A 137 -2.61 33.64 -12.35
C VAL A 137 -1.43 32.72 -12.68
N ASP A 138 -1.31 32.33 -13.96
CA ASP A 138 -0.22 31.49 -14.46
C ASP A 138 1.11 32.26 -14.62
N GLU A 139 1.05 33.58 -14.76
CA GLU A 139 2.24 34.43 -14.78
C GLU A 139 2.89 34.44 -13.39
N LYS A 140 4.17 34.04 -13.32
CA LYS A 140 4.96 34.13 -12.10
C LYS A 140 5.15 35.60 -11.70
N LEU A 141 4.56 35.99 -10.57
CA LEU A 141 4.60 37.34 -10.05
C LEU A 141 6.00 37.72 -9.54
N PRO A 142 6.37 39.02 -9.53
CA PRO A 142 7.67 39.45 -9.02
C PRO A 142 7.75 39.30 -7.49
N PRO A 143 8.73 38.57 -6.92
CA PRO A 143 8.78 38.31 -5.48
C PRO A 143 8.87 39.57 -4.60
N TYR A 144 9.36 40.70 -5.14
CA TYR A 144 9.47 41.97 -4.43
C TYR A 144 8.17 42.78 -4.38
N ASP A 145 7.18 42.45 -5.21
CA ASP A 145 5.83 43.03 -5.18
C ASP A 145 4.85 42.15 -4.37
N CYS A 146 5.30 40.98 -3.90
CA CYS A 146 4.48 39.94 -3.28
C CYS A 146 4.75 39.76 -1.78
N VAL A 147 3.77 39.19 -1.08
CA VAL A 147 3.85 38.70 0.29
C VAL A 147 3.26 37.29 0.39
N ALA A 148 3.71 36.50 1.36
CA ALA A 148 3.10 35.20 1.64
C ALA A 148 1.82 35.33 2.48
N TYR A 149 0.79 34.58 2.13
CA TYR A 149 -0.42 34.38 2.94
C TYR A 149 -0.73 32.88 3.02
N GLU A 150 -1.03 32.36 4.21
CA GLU A 150 -1.40 30.94 4.41
C GLU A 150 -2.72 30.88 5.17
N ALA A 151 -3.69 30.16 4.61
CA ALA A 151 -5.02 30.00 5.19
C ALA A 151 -5.62 28.64 4.85
N VAL A 152 -6.69 28.30 5.56
CA VAL A 152 -7.48 27.09 5.32
C VAL A 152 -8.69 27.44 4.47
N TYR A 153 -8.92 26.69 3.39
CA TYR A 153 -9.99 26.92 2.42
C TYR A 153 -10.79 25.63 2.21
N ARG A 154 -12.11 25.74 2.00
CA ARG A 154 -12.88 24.66 1.38
C ARG A 154 -12.52 24.57 -0.10
N LYS A 155 -12.42 23.35 -0.62
CA LYS A 155 -12.22 23.06 -2.03
C LYS A 155 -13.44 23.50 -2.86
N SER A 156 -13.21 24.01 -4.08
CA SER A 156 -14.28 24.38 -5.02
C SER A 156 -13.84 24.17 -6.47
N ASP A 157 -14.80 24.13 -7.40
CA ASP A 157 -14.55 24.10 -8.84
C ASP A 157 -15.25 25.28 -9.54
N PRO A 158 -14.50 26.25 -10.13
CA PRO A 158 -13.05 26.41 -10.02
C PRO A 158 -12.61 26.70 -8.57
N GLN A 159 -11.33 26.55 -8.25
CA GLN A 159 -10.84 26.83 -6.88
C GLN A 159 -10.81 28.34 -6.61
N HIS A 160 -11.65 28.76 -5.67
CA HIS A 160 -11.71 30.13 -5.16
C HIS A 160 -10.81 30.29 -3.93
N TYR A 161 -10.12 31.43 -3.83
CA TYR A 161 -9.28 31.80 -2.70
C TYR A 161 -9.74 33.16 -2.17
N ASP A 162 -10.92 33.17 -1.54
CA ASP A 162 -11.59 34.38 -1.08
C ASP A 162 -12.45 34.13 0.17
N SER A 163 -13.20 35.15 0.60
CA SER A 163 -14.11 35.12 1.76
C SER A 163 -15.13 33.97 1.79
N THR A 164 -15.45 33.37 0.64
CA THR A 164 -16.50 32.36 0.48
C THR A 164 -16.00 30.93 0.70
N THR A 165 -14.72 30.68 0.41
CA THR A 165 -14.05 29.40 0.64
C THR A 165 -13.22 29.38 1.91
N GLN A 166 -12.65 30.51 2.34
CA GLN A 166 -11.79 30.55 3.52
C GLN A 166 -12.54 30.20 4.82
N LEU A 167 -11.98 29.28 5.61
CA LEU A 167 -12.50 28.91 6.92
C LEU A 167 -11.95 29.83 8.02
N ARG A 168 -12.63 29.83 9.18
CA ARG A 168 -12.16 30.50 10.40
C ARG A 168 -11.04 29.74 11.12
N LEU A 169 -10.70 28.55 10.65
CA LEU A 169 -9.52 27.82 11.12
C LEU A 169 -8.27 28.51 10.58
N THR A 170 -7.46 29.09 11.46
CA THR A 170 -6.20 29.70 11.03
C THR A 170 -5.17 28.61 10.73
N ALA A 171 -4.33 28.83 9.72
CA ALA A 171 -3.24 27.93 9.39
C ALA A 171 -2.27 27.74 10.58
N GLU A 172 -2.04 28.80 11.36
CA GLU A 172 -1.25 28.73 12.60
C GLU A 172 -1.86 27.76 13.63
N ALA A 173 -3.18 27.84 13.90
CA ALA A 173 -3.84 26.96 14.85
C ALA A 173 -3.84 25.50 14.38
N PHE A 174 -4.01 25.26 13.08
CA PHE A 174 -3.95 23.91 12.52
C PHE A 174 -2.53 23.32 12.52
N LYS A 175 -1.50 24.11 12.18
CA LYS A 175 -0.09 23.68 12.29
C LYS A 175 0.34 23.46 13.74
N GLN A 176 -0.22 24.19 14.70
CA GLN A 176 -0.02 23.92 16.12
C GLN A 176 -0.70 22.62 16.56
N TYR A 177 -1.86 22.25 15.99
CA TYR A 177 -2.42 20.91 16.20
C TYR A 177 -1.53 19.81 15.61
N ILE A 178 -1.02 19.96 14.39
CA ILE A 178 -0.03 19.01 13.80
C ILE A 178 1.20 18.90 14.70
N TRP A 179 1.66 20.01 15.28
CA TRP A 179 2.75 20.01 16.27
C TRP A 179 2.39 19.25 17.56
N ASP A 180 1.15 19.34 18.06
CA ASP A 180 0.76 18.67 19.30
C ASP A 180 0.28 17.20 19.08
N HIS A 181 0.11 16.75 17.84
CA HIS A 181 -0.44 15.44 17.48
C HIS A 181 0.62 14.46 16.95
N ASN A 182 0.93 13.40 17.71
CA ASN A 182 1.82 12.32 17.27
C ASN A 182 1.04 11.19 16.56
N LEU A 183 0.82 11.34 15.25
CA LEU A 183 0.07 10.40 14.42
C LEU A 183 0.68 8.99 14.44
N GLN A 184 2.01 8.86 14.36
CA GLN A 184 2.70 7.57 14.42
C GLN A 184 2.38 6.82 15.72
N ALA A 185 2.44 7.49 16.88
CA ALA A 185 2.13 6.87 18.16
C ALA A 185 0.64 6.48 18.28
N GLY A 186 -0.27 7.33 17.77
CA GLY A 186 -1.70 7.04 17.71
C GLY A 186 -2.02 5.81 16.86
N TYR A 187 -1.44 5.75 15.65
CA TYR A 187 -1.61 4.62 14.73
C TYR A 187 -1.00 3.33 15.28
N LEU A 188 0.21 3.36 15.86
CA LEU A 188 0.81 2.19 16.53
C LEU A 188 -0.01 1.68 17.73
N ALA A 189 -0.72 2.56 18.44
CA ALA A 189 -1.65 2.17 19.50
C ALA A 189 -2.93 1.53 18.93
N TYR A 190 -3.44 2.04 17.80
CA TYR A 190 -4.56 1.46 17.06
C TYR A 190 -4.22 0.06 16.53
N LEU A 191 -3.07 -0.13 15.87
CA LEU A 191 -2.60 -1.43 15.41
C LEU A 191 -2.53 -2.47 16.53
N LYS A 192 -2.03 -2.07 17.72
CA LYS A 192 -1.94 -2.98 18.87
C LYS A 192 -3.31 -3.42 19.38
N GLN A 193 -4.33 -2.57 19.27
CA GLN A 193 -5.72 -2.93 19.59
C GLN A 193 -6.32 -3.84 18.52
N PHE A 194 -6.12 -3.52 17.23
CA PHE A 194 -6.52 -4.36 16.09
C PHE A 194 -5.92 -5.78 16.19
N TRP A 195 -4.60 -5.89 16.40
CA TRP A 195 -3.95 -7.19 16.55
C TRP A 195 -4.36 -7.93 17.83
N GLN A 196 -4.69 -7.23 18.92
CA GLN A 196 -5.26 -7.86 20.12
C GLN A 196 -6.67 -8.43 19.86
N ALA A 197 -7.50 -7.76 19.06
CA ALA A 197 -8.81 -8.25 18.67
C ALA A 197 -8.72 -9.46 17.72
N HIS A 198 -7.74 -9.47 16.80
CA HIS A 198 -7.57 -10.50 15.76
C HIS A 198 -6.37 -11.45 15.96
N THR A 199 -5.95 -11.70 17.22
CA THR A 199 -4.79 -12.59 17.48
C THR A 199 -5.13 -14.06 17.20
N ASP A 200 -6.35 -14.51 17.45
CA ASP A 200 -6.71 -15.94 17.44
C ASP A 200 -7.28 -16.42 16.08
N ASP A 201 -7.91 -15.52 15.32
CA ASP A 201 -8.68 -15.77 14.09
C ASP A 201 -7.92 -15.43 12.79
N TYR A 202 -7.01 -14.45 12.79
CA TYR A 202 -6.36 -13.97 11.56
C TYR A 202 -5.59 -15.07 10.80
N ASN A 203 -4.97 -16.04 11.50
CA ASN A 203 -4.38 -17.22 10.84
C ASN A 203 -5.43 -18.13 10.17
N LEU A 204 -6.67 -18.17 10.67
CA LEU A 204 -7.78 -18.85 10.00
C LEU A 204 -8.25 -18.04 8.78
N MET A 205 -8.26 -16.70 8.86
CA MET A 205 -8.56 -15.83 7.71
C MET A 205 -7.53 -16.00 6.57
N LEU A 206 -6.23 -16.08 6.88
CA LEU A 206 -5.19 -16.37 5.87
C LEU A 206 -5.38 -17.76 5.24
N LYS A 207 -5.67 -18.79 6.05
CA LYS A 207 -5.99 -20.15 5.57
C LYS A 207 -7.21 -20.13 4.64
N ALA A 208 -8.22 -19.32 5.00
CA ALA A 208 -9.47 -19.17 4.27
C ALA A 208 -9.29 -18.39 2.96
N GLY A 209 -8.42 -17.39 2.93
CA GLY A 209 -8.05 -16.63 1.73
C GLY A 209 -7.44 -17.52 0.66
N LEU A 210 -6.52 -18.42 1.04
CA LEU A 210 -5.94 -19.41 0.12
C LEU A 210 -6.97 -20.48 -0.31
N PHE A 211 -7.78 -21.00 0.64
CA PHE A 211 -8.86 -21.95 0.35
C PHE A 211 -9.87 -21.41 -0.69
N ARG A 212 -10.35 -20.18 -0.47
CA ARG A 212 -11.33 -19.54 -1.35
C ARG A 212 -10.73 -19.12 -2.69
N ALA A 213 -9.49 -18.65 -2.72
CA ALA A 213 -8.80 -18.35 -3.98
C ALA A 213 -8.67 -19.59 -4.87
N ALA A 214 -8.36 -20.76 -4.30
CA ALA A 214 -8.23 -22.01 -5.06
C ALA A 214 -9.56 -22.43 -5.72
N TRP A 215 -10.68 -22.36 -4.99
CA TRP A 215 -12.01 -22.63 -5.56
C TRP A 215 -12.41 -21.59 -6.62
N LEU A 216 -12.30 -20.31 -6.29
CA LEU A 216 -12.72 -19.20 -7.16
C LEU A 216 -11.94 -19.17 -8.48
N GLN A 217 -10.62 -19.34 -8.44
CA GLN A 217 -9.82 -19.41 -9.68
C GLN A 217 -10.06 -20.70 -10.48
N ALA A 218 -10.46 -21.81 -9.84
CA ALA A 218 -10.83 -23.04 -10.56
C ALA A 218 -12.19 -22.89 -11.26
N GLU A 219 -13.17 -22.26 -10.61
CA GLU A 219 -14.47 -21.90 -11.20
C GLU A 219 -14.31 -20.92 -12.38
N GLU A 220 -13.39 -19.95 -12.26
CA GLU A 220 -13.03 -19.00 -13.31
C GLU A 220 -12.12 -19.59 -14.41
N ASN A 221 -11.71 -20.86 -14.31
CA ASN A 221 -10.76 -21.53 -15.21
C ASN A 221 -9.38 -20.82 -15.32
N THR A 222 -8.99 -20.05 -14.31
CA THR A 222 -7.64 -19.45 -14.17
C THR A 222 -6.68 -20.32 -13.34
N LEU A 223 -7.21 -21.34 -12.65
CA LEU A 223 -6.44 -22.39 -11.98
C LEU A 223 -6.91 -23.77 -12.46
N LYS A 224 -5.98 -24.66 -12.84
CA LYS A 224 -6.34 -26.04 -13.21
C LYS A 224 -6.80 -26.83 -11.97
N ALA A 225 -7.70 -27.80 -12.17
CA ALA A 225 -8.15 -28.72 -11.11
C ALA A 225 -6.98 -29.40 -10.38
N GLU A 226 -5.97 -29.89 -11.10
CA GLU A 226 -4.74 -30.51 -10.54
C GLU A 226 -3.96 -29.57 -9.59
N HIS A 227 -4.07 -28.24 -9.78
CA HIS A 227 -3.44 -27.24 -8.93
C HIS A 227 -4.37 -26.79 -7.78
N LYS A 228 -5.70 -26.76 -7.99
CA LYS A 228 -6.68 -26.62 -6.91
C LYS A 228 -6.47 -27.73 -5.88
N ASP A 229 -6.42 -28.98 -6.34
CA ASP A 229 -6.30 -30.14 -5.46
C ASP A 229 -4.94 -30.17 -4.73
N MET A 230 -3.86 -29.68 -5.34
CA MET A 230 -2.57 -29.46 -4.66
C MET A 230 -2.68 -28.44 -3.52
N VAL A 231 -3.42 -27.34 -3.71
CA VAL A 231 -3.66 -26.35 -2.64
C VAL A 231 -4.55 -26.93 -1.53
N LEU A 232 -5.59 -27.68 -1.88
CA LEU A 232 -6.47 -28.33 -0.90
C LEU A 232 -5.72 -29.39 -0.08
N GLU A 233 -4.81 -30.17 -0.67
CA GLU A 233 -3.92 -31.05 0.08
C GLU A 233 -2.98 -30.26 1.02
N ALA A 234 -2.39 -29.14 0.57
CA ALA A 234 -1.55 -28.29 1.43
C ALA A 234 -2.30 -27.75 2.67
N LEU A 235 -3.61 -27.53 2.54
CA LEU A 235 -4.52 -27.05 3.58
C LEU A 235 -5.11 -28.16 4.47
N GLY A 236 -4.95 -29.44 4.08
CA GLY A 236 -5.57 -30.59 4.73
C GLY A 236 -7.06 -30.77 4.43
N LEU A 237 -7.58 -30.15 3.36
CA LEU A 237 -9.01 -30.00 3.10
C LEU A 237 -9.54 -31.01 2.06
N PRO A 238 -10.83 -31.41 2.16
CA PRO A 238 -11.49 -32.25 1.17
C PRO A 238 -11.59 -31.54 -0.19
N ALA A 239 -11.39 -32.29 -1.28
CA ALA A 239 -11.37 -31.76 -2.64
C ALA A 239 -12.78 -31.48 -3.23
N ASP A 240 -13.82 -32.03 -2.59
CA ASP A 240 -15.21 -32.06 -3.02
C ASP A 240 -16.13 -31.09 -2.26
N GLN A 241 -15.66 -30.43 -1.19
CA GLN A 241 -16.45 -29.48 -0.40
C GLN A 241 -16.00 -28.03 -0.68
N GLY A 242 -16.91 -27.23 -1.23
CA GLY A 242 -16.69 -25.82 -1.55
C GLY A 242 -16.81 -24.86 -0.36
N TRP A 243 -16.57 -23.57 -0.63
CA TRP A 243 -16.59 -22.48 0.37
C TRP A 243 -17.88 -22.41 1.22
N LYS A 244 -19.04 -22.64 0.60
CA LYS A 244 -20.36 -22.64 1.27
C LYS A 244 -20.77 -24.02 1.86
N GLN A 245 -19.92 -25.04 1.76
CA GLN A 245 -20.27 -26.44 2.10
C GLN A 245 -19.36 -27.06 3.17
N LEU A 246 -18.10 -26.62 3.24
CA LEU A 246 -17.19 -27.07 4.29
C LEU A 246 -17.63 -26.47 5.64
N SER A 247 -17.83 -27.31 6.65
CA SER A 247 -18.15 -26.84 8.01
C SER A 247 -16.93 -26.24 8.70
N PHE A 248 -17.15 -25.25 9.56
CA PHE A 248 -16.07 -24.51 10.21
C PHE A 248 -15.19 -25.40 11.12
N ASP A 249 -15.81 -26.31 11.88
CA ASP A 249 -15.09 -27.28 12.72
C ASP A 249 -14.16 -28.19 11.90
N ALA A 250 -14.62 -28.66 10.73
CA ALA A 250 -13.80 -29.47 9.83
C ALA A 250 -12.64 -28.66 9.22
N PHE A 251 -12.86 -27.39 8.89
CA PHE A 251 -11.83 -26.48 8.39
C PHE A 251 -10.75 -26.17 9.44
N VAL A 252 -11.13 -25.99 10.71
CA VAL A 252 -10.21 -25.77 11.83
C VAL A 252 -9.44 -27.06 12.20
N ALA A 253 -10.12 -28.21 12.25
CA ALA A 253 -9.53 -29.50 12.63
C ALA A 253 -8.73 -30.20 11.49
N ALA A 254 -8.73 -29.65 10.27
CA ALA A 254 -8.14 -30.25 9.09
C ALA A 254 -6.63 -30.60 9.25
N PRO A 255 -6.23 -31.88 9.04
CA PRO A 255 -4.87 -32.33 9.27
C PRO A 255 -3.92 -31.90 8.16
N ILE A 256 -2.82 -31.24 8.54
CA ILE A 256 -1.86 -30.65 7.59
C ILE A 256 -1.04 -31.72 6.86
N SER A 257 -0.97 -31.63 5.52
CA SER A 257 -0.14 -32.52 4.72
C SER A 257 1.35 -32.26 4.90
N THR A 258 2.12 -33.34 4.91
CA THR A 258 3.60 -33.33 4.86
C THR A 258 4.15 -33.59 3.46
N ARG A 259 3.29 -33.92 2.47
CA ARG A 259 3.69 -34.10 1.06
C ARG A 259 3.63 -32.80 0.27
N VAL A 260 2.63 -31.96 0.55
CA VAL A 260 2.54 -30.61 -0.01
C VAL A 260 2.88 -29.60 1.08
N THR A 261 3.89 -28.79 0.79
CA THR A 261 4.54 -27.89 1.74
C THR A 261 4.28 -26.44 1.36
N ILE A 262 4.12 -25.60 2.38
CA ILE A 262 4.06 -24.14 2.24
C ILE A 262 5.36 -23.56 2.81
N SER A 263 5.97 -22.63 2.09
CA SER A 263 7.25 -21.99 2.41
C SER A 263 7.26 -20.52 1.97
N GLU A 264 8.16 -19.71 2.51
CA GLU A 264 8.30 -18.30 2.11
C GLU A 264 8.92 -18.17 0.70
N LEU A 265 8.57 -17.10 -0.02
CA LEU A 265 9.39 -16.63 -1.16
C LEU A 265 10.56 -15.78 -0.63
N GLN A 266 11.77 -16.02 -1.12
CA GLN A 266 12.97 -15.28 -0.72
C GLN A 266 13.62 -14.59 -1.91
N VAL A 267 14.06 -13.35 -1.72
CA VAL A 267 14.74 -12.50 -2.71
C VAL A 267 15.99 -11.91 -2.07
N HIS A 268 17.16 -12.22 -2.62
CA HIS A 268 18.49 -11.82 -2.12
C HIS A 268 18.82 -12.27 -0.66
N GLY A 269 17.93 -13.03 -0.01
CA GLY A 269 18.03 -13.46 1.39
C GLY A 269 16.90 -12.89 2.26
N TYR A 270 16.33 -11.76 1.85
CA TYR A 270 15.11 -11.22 2.44
C TYR A 270 13.91 -12.10 2.11
N SER A 271 13.03 -12.31 3.09
CA SER A 271 11.89 -13.24 2.96
C SER A 271 10.59 -12.46 2.92
N ALA A 272 9.81 -12.63 1.85
CA ALA A 272 8.50 -12.01 1.69
C ALA A 272 7.60 -12.33 2.88
N VAL A 273 6.74 -11.38 3.23
CA VAL A 273 6.04 -11.37 4.53
C VAL A 273 4.75 -12.18 4.50
N ASP A 274 4.12 -12.26 3.32
CA ASP A 274 2.77 -12.80 3.09
C ASP A 274 2.67 -13.69 1.83
N ILE A 275 3.63 -13.61 0.91
CA ILE A 275 3.70 -14.43 -0.30
C ILE A 275 4.07 -15.88 0.05
N MET A 276 3.23 -16.82 -0.37
CA MET A 276 3.37 -18.24 -0.05
C MET A 276 3.78 -19.07 -1.27
N VAL A 277 4.85 -19.85 -1.15
CA VAL A 277 5.34 -20.80 -2.14
C VAL A 277 4.86 -22.21 -1.77
N ILE A 278 4.03 -22.81 -2.62
CA ILE A 278 3.42 -24.13 -2.40
C ILE A 278 4.09 -25.15 -3.33
N ARG A 279 4.58 -26.26 -2.77
CA ARG A 279 5.33 -27.31 -3.49
C ARG A 279 4.94 -28.70 -3.03
N SER A 280 4.65 -29.60 -3.96
CA SER A 280 4.51 -31.04 -3.70
C SER A 280 5.86 -31.75 -3.81
N ALA A 281 6.08 -32.80 -3.01
CA ALA A 281 7.22 -33.71 -3.16
C ALA A 281 7.16 -34.53 -4.47
N ASP A 282 5.96 -34.74 -5.02
CA ASP A 282 5.70 -35.63 -6.15
C ASP A 282 5.64 -34.92 -7.52
N SER A 283 5.83 -33.59 -7.56
CA SER A 283 5.71 -32.78 -8.79
C SER A 283 6.76 -31.66 -8.85
N PRO A 284 7.33 -31.34 -10.03
CA PRO A 284 8.18 -30.16 -10.19
C PRO A 284 7.40 -28.84 -10.12
N THR A 285 6.07 -28.86 -10.29
CA THR A 285 5.22 -27.67 -10.29
C THR A 285 5.37 -26.86 -9.01
N VAL A 286 5.47 -25.54 -9.14
CA VAL A 286 5.46 -24.59 -8.02
C VAL A 286 4.25 -23.68 -8.19
N LEU A 287 3.44 -23.56 -7.14
CA LEU A 287 2.38 -22.55 -7.07
C LEU A 287 2.85 -21.40 -6.18
N LEU A 288 2.47 -20.19 -6.54
CA LEU A 288 2.81 -18.97 -5.80
C LEU A 288 1.54 -18.21 -5.49
N TYR A 289 1.23 -18.02 -4.20
CA TYR A 289 0.10 -17.23 -3.74
C TYR A 289 0.57 -15.83 -3.35
N ILE A 290 0.08 -14.82 -4.07
CA ILE A 290 0.38 -13.40 -3.86
C ILE A 290 -0.91 -12.68 -3.41
N PRO A 291 -1.07 -12.38 -2.11
CA PRO A 291 -2.29 -11.77 -1.58
C PRO A 291 -2.62 -10.39 -2.18
N GLY A 292 -3.83 -9.89 -1.95
CA GLY A 292 -4.27 -8.55 -2.40
C GLY A 292 -4.63 -8.44 -3.90
N ASN A 293 -4.62 -9.54 -4.65
CA ASN A 293 -5.00 -9.59 -6.07
C ASN A 293 -6.28 -10.42 -6.27
N SER A 294 -7.03 -10.18 -7.34
CA SER A 294 -8.19 -11.01 -7.70
C SER A 294 -7.80 -12.46 -8.00
N SER A 295 -6.72 -12.68 -8.74
CA SER A 295 -6.21 -14.00 -9.14
C SER A 295 -4.83 -14.21 -8.52
N PRO A 296 -4.74 -14.50 -7.21
CA PRO A 296 -3.48 -14.51 -6.45
C PRO A 296 -2.63 -15.77 -6.65
N ILE A 297 -3.20 -16.89 -7.10
CA ILE A 297 -2.48 -18.16 -7.30
C ILE A 297 -1.92 -18.19 -8.73
N HIS A 298 -0.60 -18.06 -8.83
CA HIS A 298 0.17 -18.25 -10.07
C HIS A 298 0.69 -19.69 -10.14
N THR A 299 0.72 -20.25 -11.34
CA THR A 299 1.21 -21.62 -11.61
C THR A 299 2.52 -21.56 -12.40
N PHE A 300 3.56 -22.26 -11.95
CA PHE A 300 4.82 -22.41 -12.67
C PHE A 300 5.21 -23.87 -12.86
N ALA A 301 5.60 -24.24 -14.08
CA ALA A 301 5.98 -25.62 -14.43
C ALA A 301 7.21 -26.14 -13.65
N ASN A 302 8.03 -25.26 -13.10
CA ASN A 302 9.12 -25.56 -12.17
C ASN A 302 9.63 -24.30 -11.47
N ALA A 303 10.55 -24.49 -10.53
CA ALA A 303 11.21 -23.42 -9.80
C ALA A 303 11.88 -22.37 -10.71
N ASP A 304 12.60 -22.76 -11.76
CA ASP A 304 13.32 -21.81 -12.62
C ASP A 304 12.35 -20.94 -13.43
N ALA A 305 11.19 -21.47 -13.83
CA ALA A 305 10.14 -20.70 -14.51
C ALA A 305 9.56 -19.58 -13.60
N LEU A 306 9.38 -19.85 -12.30
CA LEU A 306 8.98 -18.83 -11.32
C LEU A 306 10.05 -17.73 -11.21
N LYS A 307 11.32 -18.12 -11.10
CA LYS A 307 12.43 -17.14 -10.95
C LYS A 307 12.61 -16.26 -12.18
N ASP A 308 12.45 -16.82 -13.38
CA ASP A 308 12.46 -16.05 -14.62
C ASP A 308 11.25 -15.11 -14.71
N TRP A 309 10.07 -15.54 -14.26
CA TRP A 309 8.87 -14.70 -14.20
C TRP A 309 9.02 -13.52 -13.22
N VAL A 310 9.64 -13.71 -12.05
CA VAL A 310 9.95 -12.60 -11.12
C VAL A 310 10.78 -11.52 -11.81
N ALA A 311 11.79 -11.91 -12.61
CA ALA A 311 12.60 -10.95 -13.36
C ALA A 311 11.87 -10.32 -14.56
N LEU A 312 10.90 -11.01 -15.17
CA LEU A 312 10.01 -10.41 -16.17
C LEU A 312 9.12 -9.33 -15.53
N MET A 313 8.46 -9.66 -14.42
CA MET A 313 7.60 -8.74 -13.65
C MET A 313 8.36 -7.50 -13.17
N CYS A 314 9.62 -7.65 -12.74
CA CYS A 314 10.43 -6.53 -12.26
C CYS A 314 10.73 -5.46 -13.33
N LYS A 315 10.55 -5.73 -14.63
CA LYS A 315 10.81 -4.76 -15.71
C LYS A 315 9.85 -3.57 -15.65
N ASP A 316 8.58 -3.85 -15.36
CA ASP A 316 7.52 -2.88 -15.18
C ASP A 316 7.68 -2.20 -13.80
N PRO A 317 7.82 -0.86 -13.71
CA PRO A 317 8.03 -0.18 -12.44
C PRO A 317 6.85 -0.30 -11.45
N GLY A 318 5.61 -0.39 -11.94
CA GLY A 318 4.41 -0.52 -11.11
C GLY A 318 4.29 -1.94 -10.53
N LYS A 319 4.45 -2.96 -11.37
CA LYS A 319 4.52 -4.38 -10.93
C LYS A 319 5.69 -4.58 -9.97
N ARG A 320 6.85 -3.97 -10.23
CA ARG A 320 8.00 -4.02 -9.32
C ARG A 320 7.67 -3.42 -7.96
N ARG A 321 7.14 -2.19 -7.89
CA ARG A 321 6.75 -1.53 -6.63
C ARG A 321 5.64 -2.29 -5.88
N SER A 322 4.68 -2.87 -6.61
CA SER A 322 3.65 -3.73 -6.01
C SER A 322 4.23 -5.01 -5.42
N PHE A 323 5.27 -5.58 -6.02
CA PHE A 323 5.97 -6.77 -5.50
C PHE A 323 6.89 -6.44 -4.32
N GLU A 324 7.56 -5.29 -4.37
CA GLU A 324 8.39 -4.69 -3.31
C GLU A 324 7.59 -4.52 -2.00
N ALA A 325 6.32 -4.09 -2.09
CA ALA A 325 5.45 -3.89 -0.93
C ALA A 325 5.12 -5.14 -0.08
N HIS A 326 5.42 -6.35 -0.58
CA HIS A 326 5.31 -7.61 0.16
C HIS A 326 6.55 -7.92 1.05
N PHE A 327 7.57 -7.06 1.03
CA PHE A 327 8.74 -7.11 1.91
C PHE A 327 8.65 -6.00 2.98
N SER A 328 9.45 -6.09 4.05
CA SER A 328 9.46 -5.08 5.12
C SER A 328 10.14 -3.79 4.66
N ALA A 329 9.65 -2.62 5.08
CA ALA A 329 10.33 -1.33 4.89
C ALA A 329 11.82 -1.33 5.32
N THR A 330 12.18 -2.18 6.29
CA THR A 330 13.55 -2.31 6.80
C THR A 330 14.44 -3.21 5.96
N ASP A 331 13.91 -3.87 4.94
CA ASP A 331 14.64 -4.71 3.98
C ASP A 331 14.81 -4.00 2.61
N ASP A 332 14.11 -2.89 2.37
CA ASP A 332 14.22 -2.08 1.15
C ASP A 332 15.52 -1.25 1.08
N VAL A 333 16.09 -0.90 2.24
CA VAL A 333 17.24 0.00 2.39
C VAL A 333 18.57 -0.76 2.18
N ASP A 334 19.43 -0.22 1.31
CA ASP A 334 20.81 -0.71 1.15
C ASP A 334 21.62 -0.53 2.45
N GLY A 335 22.04 -1.65 3.03
CA GLY A 335 22.94 -1.68 4.19
C GLY A 335 24.40 -1.58 3.78
N PHE A 336 25.27 -1.18 4.72
CA PHE A 336 26.70 -0.92 4.48
C PHE A 336 27.51 -2.06 3.82
N PHE A 337 27.00 -3.30 3.87
CA PHE A 337 27.63 -4.49 3.27
C PHE A 337 26.75 -5.23 2.23
N TYR A 338 25.45 -4.89 2.11
CA TYR A 338 24.47 -5.65 1.34
C TYR A 338 23.35 -4.72 0.83
N SER A 339 23.01 -4.81 -0.45
CA SER A 339 21.89 -4.06 -1.03
C SER A 339 20.54 -4.62 -0.59
N GLY A 340 19.54 -3.75 -0.44
CA GLY A 340 18.18 -4.11 -0.07
C GLY A 340 17.36 -4.70 -1.21
N VAL A 341 16.12 -5.08 -0.89
CA VAL A 341 15.14 -5.65 -1.83
C VAL A 341 14.92 -4.73 -3.02
N ALA A 342 14.65 -3.44 -2.81
CA ALA A 342 14.41 -2.47 -3.87
C ALA A 342 15.54 -2.44 -4.91
N THR A 343 16.80 -2.51 -4.48
CA THR A 343 17.98 -2.57 -5.35
C THR A 343 18.10 -3.91 -6.07
N ALA A 344 17.85 -5.03 -5.38
CA ALA A 344 17.82 -6.36 -6.01
C ALA A 344 16.75 -6.48 -7.11
N LEU A 345 15.55 -5.92 -6.89
CA LEU A 345 14.46 -5.91 -7.87
C LEU A 345 14.76 -4.99 -9.07
N LYS A 346 15.36 -3.81 -8.84
CA LYS A 346 15.90 -2.96 -9.92
C LYS A 346 16.95 -3.72 -10.75
N GLY A 347 17.78 -4.52 -10.09
CA GLY A 347 18.75 -5.41 -10.73
C GLY A 347 18.10 -6.49 -11.61
N PHE A 348 17.07 -7.17 -11.12
CA PHE A 348 16.33 -8.17 -11.90
C PHE A 348 15.68 -7.56 -13.16
N ALA A 349 15.21 -6.32 -13.08
CA ALA A 349 14.62 -5.59 -14.21
C ALA A 349 15.57 -5.45 -15.42
N VAL A 350 16.88 -5.31 -15.17
CA VAL A 350 17.88 -5.08 -16.23
C VAL A 350 18.65 -6.34 -16.62
N TYR A 351 18.57 -7.42 -15.84
CA TYR A 351 19.24 -8.69 -16.10
C TYR A 351 18.94 -9.21 -17.54
N PRO A 352 19.94 -9.66 -18.33
CA PRO A 352 21.31 -10.01 -17.96
C PRO A 352 22.34 -8.86 -18.02
N LYS A 353 21.92 -7.60 -18.11
CA LYS A 353 22.84 -6.45 -17.98
C LYS A 353 23.28 -6.28 -16.52
N LEU A 354 24.31 -5.45 -16.32
CA LEU A 354 24.64 -4.92 -15.01
C LEU A 354 23.59 -3.85 -14.62
N LEU A 355 23.30 -3.73 -13.33
CA LEU A 355 22.60 -2.55 -12.79
C LEU A 355 23.54 -1.35 -12.77
N ASP A 356 24.70 -1.55 -12.15
CA ASP A 356 25.79 -0.59 -12.00
C ASP A 356 27.13 -1.35 -11.86
N ALA A 357 28.23 -0.62 -11.69
CA ALA A 357 29.58 -1.20 -11.62
C ALA A 357 29.98 -1.77 -10.24
N ALA A 358 29.24 -1.47 -9.17
CA ALA A 358 29.48 -1.94 -7.81
C ALA A 358 28.63 -3.18 -7.47
N THR A 359 27.34 -3.21 -7.82
CA THR A 359 26.45 -4.36 -7.57
C THR A 359 26.50 -5.41 -8.67
N GLY A 360 26.70 -5.01 -9.93
CA GLY A 360 26.90 -5.91 -11.06
C GLY A 360 25.63 -6.60 -11.58
N ALA A 361 25.72 -7.93 -11.82
CA ALA A 361 24.72 -8.72 -12.55
C ALA A 361 23.79 -9.52 -11.62
N TRP A 362 22.56 -9.06 -11.49
CA TRP A 362 21.55 -9.61 -10.59
C TRP A 362 20.82 -10.83 -11.18
N ASN A 363 21.42 -12.02 -11.06
CA ASN A 363 20.85 -13.25 -11.61
C ASN A 363 19.67 -13.78 -10.76
N PRO A 364 18.42 -13.77 -11.28
CA PRO A 364 17.24 -14.14 -10.51
C PRO A 364 17.22 -15.64 -10.17
N ARG A 365 17.73 -16.52 -11.03
CA ARG A 365 17.75 -17.97 -10.76
C ARG A 365 18.61 -18.35 -9.54
N LYS A 366 19.58 -17.51 -9.18
CA LYS A 366 20.41 -17.64 -7.98
C LYS A 366 19.86 -16.89 -6.75
N LEU A 367 19.29 -15.71 -6.97
CA LEU A 367 18.94 -14.77 -5.89
C LEU A 367 17.47 -14.86 -5.46
N VAL A 368 16.59 -15.39 -6.30
CA VAL A 368 15.25 -15.84 -5.89
C VAL A 368 15.36 -17.27 -5.37
N GLN A 369 14.90 -17.51 -4.15
CA GLN A 369 14.96 -18.79 -3.44
C GLN A 369 13.64 -19.05 -2.70
N PHE A 370 13.50 -20.21 -2.09
CA PHE A 370 12.33 -20.59 -1.30
C PHE A 370 12.78 -20.99 0.10
N GLY A 371 12.05 -20.57 1.13
CA GLY A 371 12.33 -20.96 2.50
C GLY A 371 12.14 -22.46 2.75
N GLU A 372 12.50 -22.88 3.96
CA GLU A 372 12.17 -24.22 4.45
C GLU A 372 10.64 -24.39 4.64
N PRO A 373 10.11 -25.62 4.63
CA PRO A 373 8.70 -25.89 4.92
C PRO A 373 8.26 -25.40 6.30
N LEU A 374 7.20 -24.58 6.34
CA LEU A 374 6.64 -23.97 7.56
C LEU A 374 5.64 -24.89 8.30
N GLN A 375 5.52 -26.16 7.90
CA GLN A 375 4.57 -27.09 8.51
C GLN A 375 5.00 -27.45 9.94
N PRO A 376 4.06 -27.54 10.92
CA PRO A 376 2.61 -27.55 10.75
C PRO A 376 1.92 -26.21 11.07
N TRP A 377 2.60 -25.05 11.02
CA TRP A 377 2.00 -23.76 11.40
C TRP A 377 2.22 -22.59 10.40
N PRO A 378 2.08 -22.80 9.07
CA PRO A 378 2.37 -21.77 8.07
C PRO A 378 1.54 -20.50 8.28
N PHE A 379 0.23 -20.61 8.54
CA PHE A 379 -0.63 -19.44 8.68
C PHE A 379 -0.42 -18.66 9.97
N SER A 380 0.06 -19.31 11.05
CA SER A 380 0.50 -18.62 12.26
C SER A 380 1.79 -17.85 12.00
N HIS A 381 2.74 -18.47 11.30
CA HIS A 381 3.98 -17.82 10.86
C HIS A 381 3.70 -16.60 9.97
N PHE A 382 2.85 -16.73 8.94
CA PHE A 382 2.47 -15.60 8.09
C PHE A 382 1.68 -14.51 8.85
N LYS A 383 0.80 -14.86 9.80
CA LYS A 383 0.18 -13.88 10.71
C LYS A 383 1.23 -13.07 11.47
N ASP A 384 2.18 -13.76 12.10
CA ASP A 384 3.19 -13.13 12.95
C ASP A 384 4.17 -12.28 12.11
N ARG A 385 4.51 -12.72 10.89
CA ARG A 385 5.27 -11.93 9.90
C ARG A 385 4.50 -10.67 9.46
N ILE A 386 3.23 -10.79 9.06
CA ILE A 386 2.38 -9.67 8.62
C ILE A 386 2.20 -8.65 9.75
N ARG A 387 1.97 -9.13 10.98
CA ARG A 387 1.93 -8.27 12.16
C ARG A 387 3.25 -7.55 12.38
N ALA A 388 4.38 -8.26 12.39
CA ALA A 388 5.69 -7.64 12.55
C ALA A 388 5.98 -6.61 11.45
N LYS A 389 5.58 -6.87 10.20
CA LYS A 389 5.64 -5.87 9.12
C LYS A 389 4.77 -4.67 9.44
N SER A 390 3.52 -4.83 9.88
CA SER A 390 2.65 -3.66 10.15
C SER A 390 3.23 -2.73 11.22
N GLU A 391 3.65 -3.28 12.37
CA GLU A 391 4.28 -2.49 13.45
C GLU A 391 5.62 -1.85 12.99
N THR A 392 6.33 -2.46 12.02
CA THR A 392 7.60 -1.96 11.46
C THR A 392 7.42 -0.92 10.35
N ASP A 393 6.54 -1.17 9.38
CA ASP A 393 6.19 -0.26 8.29
C ASP A 393 5.64 1.05 8.88
N ALA A 394 4.74 0.99 9.87
CA ALA A 394 4.25 2.16 10.60
C ALA A 394 5.37 3.00 11.25
N LEU A 395 6.36 2.34 11.87
CA LEU A 395 7.52 3.01 12.49
C LEU A 395 8.48 3.68 11.48
N GLN A 396 8.54 3.19 10.24
CA GLN A 396 9.44 3.72 9.20
C GLN A 396 8.75 4.73 8.27
N LYS A 397 7.46 4.53 7.97
CA LYS A 397 6.73 5.21 6.89
C LYS A 397 5.84 6.36 7.40
N ILE A 398 5.22 6.21 8.57
CA ILE A 398 4.44 7.30 9.20
C ILE A 398 5.42 8.21 9.93
N ARG A 399 5.38 9.52 9.64
CA ARG A 399 6.26 10.50 10.28
C ARG A 399 5.97 10.58 11.78
N ASN A 400 7.02 10.58 12.59
CA ASN A 400 6.89 10.97 13.99
C ASN A 400 6.82 12.50 14.12
N HIS A 401 6.60 13.00 15.33
CA HIS A 401 6.52 14.44 15.62
C HIS A 401 7.80 15.21 15.22
N ASP A 402 8.98 14.62 15.41
CA ASP A 402 10.27 15.27 15.21
C ASP A 402 10.75 15.28 13.74
N ASP A 403 10.09 14.52 12.86
CA ASP A 403 10.48 14.27 11.47
C ASP A 403 10.08 15.41 10.51
N TYR A 404 10.53 16.63 10.78
CA TYR A 404 10.34 17.80 9.91
C TYR A 404 11.27 17.80 8.66
N TRP A 405 12.39 17.04 8.69
CA TRP A 405 13.45 17.06 7.66
C TRP A 405 13.57 15.75 6.87
N LYS A 406 12.46 15.35 6.24
CA LYS A 406 12.37 14.23 5.29
C LYS A 406 11.43 14.62 4.14
N GLU A 407 11.84 14.45 2.89
CA GLU A 407 11.04 14.92 1.74
C GLU A 407 9.95 13.93 1.32
N GLU A 408 10.24 12.62 1.33
CA GLU A 408 9.31 11.60 0.85
C GLU A 408 8.37 11.10 1.95
N VAL A 409 7.06 11.13 1.68
CA VAL A 409 6.03 10.51 2.54
C VAL A 409 5.58 9.21 1.90
N SER A 410 6.03 8.10 2.48
CA SER A 410 5.37 6.82 2.25
C SER A 410 4.06 6.81 3.04
N SER A 411 2.93 6.88 2.34
CA SER A 411 1.58 7.03 2.89
C SER A 411 1.05 5.82 3.69
N GLY A 412 1.92 4.89 4.08
CA GLY A 412 1.60 3.67 4.85
C GLY A 412 0.71 2.66 4.13
N LEU A 413 0.31 2.91 2.88
CA LEU A 413 -0.64 2.07 2.15
C LEU A 413 -0.15 0.63 1.98
N SER A 414 1.16 0.40 1.87
CA SER A 414 1.78 -0.94 1.77
C SER A 414 1.50 -1.83 2.99
N GLU A 415 1.29 -1.24 4.16
CA GLU A 415 0.91 -1.97 5.37
C GLU A 415 -0.55 -2.43 5.28
N CYS A 416 -1.45 -1.51 4.93
CA CYS A 416 -2.87 -1.81 4.77
C CYS A 416 -3.10 -2.86 3.68
N VAL A 417 -2.35 -2.78 2.58
CA VAL A 417 -2.35 -3.80 1.51
C VAL A 417 -1.88 -5.16 2.02
N SER A 418 -0.83 -5.25 2.85
CA SER A 418 -0.43 -6.55 3.43
C SER A 418 -1.50 -7.10 4.40
N VAL A 419 -2.01 -6.29 5.32
CA VAL A 419 -2.92 -6.75 6.38
C VAL A 419 -4.32 -7.09 5.84
N LEU A 420 -4.89 -6.24 4.99
CA LEU A 420 -6.21 -6.50 4.39
C LEU A 420 -6.10 -7.40 3.14
N GLY A 421 -5.01 -7.31 2.37
CA GLY A 421 -4.84 -8.12 1.15
C GLY A 421 -4.67 -9.61 1.42
N GLY A 422 -4.10 -9.97 2.58
CA GLY A 422 -4.07 -11.34 3.11
C GLY A 422 -5.46 -11.98 3.28
N VAL A 423 -6.51 -11.17 3.40
CA VAL A 423 -7.86 -11.62 3.78
C VAL A 423 -8.97 -11.13 2.83
N ALA A 424 -8.72 -10.19 1.92
CA ALA A 424 -9.74 -9.53 1.10
C ALA A 424 -10.57 -10.46 0.19
N ILE A 425 -10.07 -11.65 -0.17
CA ILE A 425 -10.86 -12.65 -0.91
C ILE A 425 -11.95 -13.27 -0.01
N VAL A 426 -11.74 -13.32 1.30
CA VAL A 426 -12.74 -13.78 2.30
C VAL A 426 -13.87 -12.76 2.48
N PHE A 427 -13.56 -11.47 2.36
CA PHE A 427 -14.43 -10.33 2.68
C PHE A 427 -14.66 -9.43 1.45
N PRO A 428 -15.67 -9.71 0.60
CA PRO A 428 -15.93 -8.93 -0.64
C PRO A 428 -16.04 -7.41 -0.44
N GLU A 429 -16.49 -6.98 0.72
CA GLU A 429 -16.57 -5.59 1.16
C GLU A 429 -15.19 -4.88 1.20
N LEU A 430 -14.09 -5.62 1.33
CA LEU A 430 -12.72 -5.09 1.28
C LEU A 430 -12.21 -4.92 -0.16
N ILE A 431 -12.86 -5.50 -1.18
CA ILE A 431 -12.37 -5.45 -2.58
C ILE A 431 -12.22 -4.01 -3.10
N PRO A 432 -13.18 -3.09 -2.93
CA PRO A 432 -13.01 -1.70 -3.38
C PRO A 432 -11.87 -0.98 -2.66
N VAL A 433 -11.69 -1.26 -1.36
CA VAL A 433 -10.62 -0.68 -0.54
C VAL A 433 -9.26 -1.17 -1.04
N ILE A 434 -9.07 -2.48 -1.23
CA ILE A 434 -7.83 -3.05 -1.78
C ILE A 434 -7.56 -2.55 -3.19
N ALA A 435 -8.56 -2.48 -4.07
CA ALA A 435 -8.39 -1.96 -5.42
C ALA A 435 -7.84 -0.51 -5.41
N GLY A 436 -8.44 0.37 -4.59
CA GLY A 436 -7.97 1.75 -4.41
C GLY A 436 -6.56 1.84 -3.82
N LEU A 437 -6.28 1.07 -2.75
CA LEU A 437 -4.95 1.02 -2.12
C LEU A 437 -3.86 0.50 -3.09
N SER A 438 -4.15 -0.52 -3.89
CA SER A 438 -3.21 -1.08 -4.87
C SER A 438 -2.91 -0.12 -6.02
N LEU A 439 -3.90 0.66 -6.49
CA LEU A 439 -3.70 1.68 -7.52
C LEU A 439 -2.89 2.86 -6.99
N ALA A 440 -3.23 3.36 -5.80
CA ALA A 440 -2.49 4.43 -5.13
C ALA A 440 -1.02 4.03 -4.86
N LEU A 441 -0.76 2.77 -4.48
CA LEU A 441 0.59 2.24 -4.27
C LEU A 441 1.47 2.32 -5.53
N VAL A 442 0.91 2.10 -6.73
CA VAL A 442 1.66 2.24 -7.99
C VAL A 442 1.71 3.68 -8.52
N GLY A 443 1.08 4.63 -7.84
CA GLY A 443 1.04 6.05 -8.22
C GLY A 443 -0.09 6.43 -9.18
N LEU A 444 -1.13 5.60 -9.28
CA LEU A 444 -2.35 5.91 -10.02
C LEU A 444 -3.41 6.45 -9.06
N GLY A 445 -3.94 7.64 -9.35
CA GLY A 445 -4.85 8.37 -8.46
C GLY A 445 -6.17 7.64 -8.17
N VAL A 446 -6.75 7.89 -7.00
CA VAL A 446 -7.96 7.19 -6.50
C VAL A 446 -9.17 7.39 -7.42
N ASP A 447 -9.28 8.53 -8.11
CA ASP A 447 -10.36 8.80 -9.07
C ASP A 447 -10.41 7.77 -10.21
N ALA A 448 -9.27 7.20 -10.61
CA ALA A 448 -9.21 6.13 -11.60
C ALA A 448 -9.78 4.80 -11.08
N ALA A 449 -9.73 4.56 -9.76
CA ALA A 449 -10.31 3.38 -9.13
C ALA A 449 -11.84 3.46 -9.04
N VAL A 450 -12.37 4.65 -8.76
CA VAL A 450 -13.81 4.88 -8.55
C VAL A 450 -14.56 5.05 -9.88
N ASN A 451 -14.02 5.86 -10.80
CA ASN A 451 -14.74 6.27 -12.01
C ASN A 451 -14.27 5.54 -13.29
N GLY A 452 -13.09 4.91 -13.28
CA GLY A 452 -12.36 4.60 -14.52
C GLY A 452 -12.69 3.30 -15.25
N ARG A 453 -13.02 2.19 -14.55
CA ARG A 453 -13.20 0.86 -15.18
C ARG A 453 -14.26 -0.05 -14.53
N THR A 454 -14.51 0.09 -13.23
CA THR A 454 -15.41 -0.81 -12.48
C THR A 454 -16.89 -0.73 -12.90
N LEU A 455 -17.28 0.26 -13.71
CA LEU A 455 -18.62 0.38 -14.29
C LEU A 455 -18.77 -0.37 -15.62
N ASP A 456 -17.77 -0.32 -16.49
CA ASP A 456 -17.84 -0.95 -17.82
C ASP A 456 -17.72 -2.48 -17.70
N GLU A 457 -16.85 -2.99 -16.82
CA GLU A 457 -16.78 -4.43 -16.50
C GLU A 457 -18.13 -4.95 -15.97
N ARG A 458 -18.83 -4.16 -15.14
CA ARG A 458 -20.17 -4.50 -14.64
C ARG A 458 -21.25 -4.48 -15.73
N GLN A 459 -21.12 -3.63 -16.76
CA GLN A 459 -22.04 -3.62 -17.90
C GLN A 459 -21.75 -4.75 -18.90
N ALA A 460 -20.50 -5.22 -19.00
CA ALA A 460 -20.11 -6.28 -19.92
C ALA A 460 -20.65 -7.68 -19.54
N GLY A 461 -21.09 -7.89 -18.29
CA GLY A 461 -21.61 -9.18 -17.81
C GLY A 461 -20.56 -10.30 -17.78
N LEU A 462 -19.28 -9.93 -17.77
CA LEU A 462 -18.15 -10.85 -17.61
C LEU A 462 -17.94 -11.18 -16.12
N GLY A 463 -16.89 -11.96 -15.83
CA GLY A 463 -16.59 -12.44 -14.48
C GLY A 463 -16.27 -11.33 -13.47
N ARG A 464 -16.00 -11.77 -12.23
CA ARG A 464 -15.64 -10.96 -11.06
C ARG A 464 -14.67 -9.82 -11.39
N ILE A 465 -14.93 -8.65 -10.79
CA ILE A 465 -14.08 -7.44 -10.83
C ILE A 465 -12.59 -7.81 -10.70
N ALA A 466 -11.80 -7.44 -11.70
CA ALA A 466 -10.35 -7.66 -11.68
C ALA A 466 -9.66 -6.54 -10.89
N PHE A 467 -8.83 -6.89 -9.91
CA PHE A 467 -8.12 -5.93 -9.07
C PHE A 467 -6.74 -6.43 -8.63
N GLY A 468 -5.85 -5.50 -8.30
CA GLY A 468 -4.44 -5.78 -8.01
C GLY A 468 -3.56 -5.84 -9.27
N VAL A 469 -2.26 -5.65 -9.07
CA VAL A 469 -1.27 -5.43 -10.15
C VAL A 469 -0.51 -6.72 -10.50
N LEU A 470 -0.61 -7.74 -9.64
CA LEU A 470 0.12 -9.02 -9.70
C LEU A 470 -0.86 -10.19 -9.94
N ASN A 471 -1.86 -10.00 -10.79
CA ASN A 471 -2.84 -11.03 -11.15
C ASN A 471 -2.22 -12.16 -11.99
N ALA A 472 -2.65 -13.40 -11.74
CA ALA A 472 -2.32 -14.55 -12.57
C ALA A 472 -3.01 -14.46 -13.95
N LEU A 473 -2.30 -14.92 -14.99
CA LEU A 473 -2.79 -14.95 -16.36
C LEU A 473 -3.81 -16.08 -16.57
N PRO A 474 -4.82 -15.91 -17.45
CA PRO A 474 -5.77 -16.97 -17.77
C PRO A 474 -5.09 -18.17 -18.45
N ILE A 475 -5.64 -19.36 -18.24
CA ILE A 475 -5.13 -20.60 -18.85
C ILE A 475 -5.61 -20.66 -20.31
N LEU A 476 -4.88 -19.97 -21.20
CA LEU A 476 -5.04 -20.14 -22.63
C LEU A 476 -4.72 -21.60 -23.00
N ALA A 477 -5.56 -22.20 -23.85
CA ALA A 477 -5.53 -23.63 -24.17
C ALA A 477 -4.20 -24.08 -24.80
N GLU A 478 -3.94 -25.39 -24.74
CA GLU A 478 -2.63 -26.00 -24.99
C GLU A 478 -2.11 -25.88 -26.44
N GLU A 479 -1.66 -24.70 -26.86
CA GLU A 479 -0.62 -24.56 -27.91
C GLU A 479 0.10 -23.20 -27.90
N GLY A 480 1.30 -23.18 -27.32
CA GLY A 480 2.44 -22.50 -27.95
C GLY A 480 2.57 -20.97 -27.95
N ALA A 481 1.75 -20.20 -27.22
CA ALA A 481 1.99 -18.76 -27.05
C ALA A 481 1.67 -18.25 -25.63
N ALA A 482 2.70 -17.76 -24.93
CA ALA A 482 2.51 -16.82 -23.84
C ALA A 482 2.19 -15.45 -24.47
N VAL A 483 0.93 -15.25 -24.86
CA VAL A 483 0.40 -13.90 -25.03
C VAL A 483 0.48 -13.25 -23.65
N GLU A 484 1.19 -12.13 -23.52
CA GLU A 484 0.95 -11.24 -22.39
C GLU A 484 -0.47 -10.70 -22.56
N ALA A 485 -1.42 -11.40 -21.96
CA ALA A 485 -2.67 -10.80 -21.52
C ALA A 485 -2.33 -9.81 -20.40
N GLY A 486 -1.74 -8.68 -20.79
CA GLY A 486 -1.93 -7.46 -20.05
C GLY A 486 -3.43 -7.24 -20.01
N ALA A 487 -4.05 -7.51 -18.85
CA ALA A 487 -5.29 -6.85 -18.49
C ALA A 487 -5.02 -5.36 -18.71
N GLU A 488 -5.76 -4.75 -19.64
CA GLU A 488 -5.29 -3.53 -20.31
C GLU A 488 -5.12 -2.38 -19.31
N THR A 489 -3.88 -2.16 -18.88
CA THR A 489 -3.43 -0.94 -18.22
C THR A 489 -3.40 0.15 -19.27
N GLY A 490 -4.61 0.54 -19.71
CA GLY A 490 -4.89 1.12 -21.02
C GLY A 490 -3.84 2.09 -21.50
N LEU A 491 -3.03 1.62 -22.45
CA LEU A 491 -2.26 2.51 -23.29
C LEU A 491 -3.27 3.33 -24.09
N ILE A 492 -3.18 4.64 -23.96
CA ILE A 492 -4.01 5.55 -24.75
C ILE A 492 -3.52 5.41 -26.19
N ASP A 493 -4.34 4.79 -27.06
CA ASP A 493 -4.03 4.76 -28.48
C ASP A 493 -4.17 6.18 -29.03
N GLU A 494 -3.12 6.71 -29.68
CA GLU A 494 -3.09 8.09 -30.20
C GLU A 494 -3.92 8.21 -31.49
N ALA A 495 -5.22 7.97 -31.35
CA ALA A 495 -6.23 8.23 -32.36
C ALA A 495 -6.32 9.75 -32.61
N ARG A 496 -5.57 10.22 -33.61
CA ARG A 496 -5.61 11.59 -34.12
C ARG A 496 -7.06 12.06 -34.37
N ASP A 497 -7.47 13.08 -33.65
CA ASP A 497 -7.99 14.30 -34.28
C ASP A 497 -7.61 15.53 -33.43
N GLY A 498 -7.29 16.64 -34.10
CA GLY A 498 -6.41 17.66 -33.53
C GLY A 498 -7.09 18.90 -32.97
N TYR A 499 -6.65 19.33 -31.78
CA TYR A 499 -6.75 20.71 -31.31
C TYR A 499 -5.37 21.18 -30.80
N GLU A 500 -4.79 22.17 -31.46
CA GLU A 500 -3.49 22.74 -31.07
C GLU A 500 -3.65 23.67 -29.86
N VAL A 501 -2.88 23.41 -28.80
CA VAL A 501 -2.59 24.38 -27.73
C VAL A 501 -1.08 24.34 -27.47
N SER A 502 -0.40 25.47 -27.64
CA SER A 502 1.06 25.54 -27.54
C SER A 502 1.56 25.48 -26.09
N GLY A 503 2.17 24.37 -25.69
CA GLY A 503 2.99 24.26 -24.48
C GLY A 503 4.49 24.19 -24.85
N THR A 504 5.29 25.14 -24.36
CA THR A 504 6.73 25.20 -24.68
C THR A 504 7.53 24.21 -23.82
N THR A 505 8.36 23.37 -24.45
CA THR A 505 9.21 22.40 -23.75
C THR A 505 10.32 23.09 -22.94
N ALA A 506 10.48 22.71 -21.68
CA ALA A 506 11.62 23.08 -20.83
C ALA A 506 12.39 21.81 -20.40
N PRO A 507 13.72 21.87 -20.16
CA PRO A 507 14.51 20.68 -19.83
C PRO A 507 14.31 20.21 -18.39
N ILE A 508 14.44 18.89 -18.18
CA ILE A 508 14.57 18.28 -16.86
C ILE A 508 16.06 18.34 -16.47
N ASP A 509 16.40 19.02 -15.37
CA ASP A 509 17.73 18.97 -14.76
C ASP A 509 17.90 17.66 -13.95
N PRO A 510 19.14 17.17 -13.74
CA PRO A 510 19.38 15.84 -13.20
C PRO A 510 19.10 15.74 -11.68
N ALA A 511 18.62 14.58 -11.25
CA ALA A 511 18.43 14.26 -9.84
C ALA A 511 19.77 14.29 -9.08
N VAL A 512 19.74 14.85 -7.87
CA VAL A 512 20.89 14.86 -6.94
C VAL A 512 20.95 13.52 -6.21
N GLU A 513 22.14 12.90 -6.17
CA GLU A 513 22.38 11.70 -5.36
C GLU A 513 22.37 12.05 -3.86
N VAL A 514 21.49 11.41 -3.10
CA VAL A 514 21.44 11.51 -1.63
C VAL A 514 22.23 10.33 -1.04
N GLU A 515 23.29 10.61 -0.27
CA GLU A 515 24.05 9.55 0.40
C GLU A 515 23.21 8.88 1.50
N PRO A 516 23.05 7.54 1.49
CA PRO A 516 22.24 6.84 2.50
C PRO A 516 22.96 6.79 3.86
N ILE A 517 22.23 7.11 4.93
CA ILE A 517 22.74 7.04 6.31
C ILE A 517 22.88 5.55 6.72
N PRO A 518 24.09 5.09 7.13
CA PRO A 518 24.33 3.67 7.36
C PRO A 518 23.70 3.17 8.66
N VAL A 519 22.75 2.23 8.55
CA VAL A 519 22.20 1.47 9.69
C VAL A 519 23.02 0.21 9.92
N PHE A 520 23.44 -0.04 11.16
CA PHE A 520 24.14 -1.25 11.56
C PHE A 520 23.15 -2.36 11.94
N ARG A 521 23.23 -3.52 11.25
CA ARG A 521 22.41 -4.71 11.50
C ARG A 521 23.34 -5.86 11.90
N GLU A 522 23.15 -6.46 13.08
CA GLU A 522 23.82 -7.72 13.43
C GLU A 522 22.96 -8.91 13.00
N GLU A 523 23.57 -9.89 12.33
CA GLU A 523 22.98 -11.19 12.02
C GLU A 523 23.94 -12.35 12.37
N PRO A 524 23.41 -13.56 12.63
CA PRO A 524 24.18 -14.63 13.28
C PRO A 524 25.35 -15.18 12.45
N PRO A 525 26.41 -15.68 13.12
CA PRO A 525 27.75 -15.70 12.52
C PRO A 525 28.04 -16.87 11.55
N ALA A 526 28.05 -16.57 10.25
CA ALA A 526 28.68 -17.39 9.22
C ALA A 526 30.23 -17.30 9.24
N LEU A 527 30.86 -17.43 10.43
CA LEU A 527 32.28 -17.18 10.75
C LEU A 527 33.34 -17.96 9.93
N ARG A 528 32.93 -18.79 8.97
CA ARG A 528 33.81 -19.59 8.10
C ARG A 528 34.13 -18.91 6.75
N SER A 529 33.31 -17.96 6.29
CA SER A 529 33.47 -17.29 4.97
C SER A 529 34.51 -16.16 4.97
N LEU A 530 34.72 -15.50 6.12
CA LEU A 530 35.61 -14.33 6.23
C LEU A 530 37.08 -14.69 5.97
N ASP A 531 37.80 -13.87 5.20
CA ASP A 531 39.21 -14.13 4.87
C ASP A 531 40.17 -13.80 6.05
N ALA A 532 41.46 -14.10 5.86
CA ALA A 532 42.49 -13.88 6.89
C ALA A 532 42.84 -12.40 7.13
N LYS A 533 42.46 -11.48 6.23
CA LYS A 533 42.63 -10.03 6.37
C LYS A 533 41.48 -9.45 7.19
N MET A 534 40.25 -9.84 6.90
CA MET A 534 39.06 -9.43 7.65
C MET A 534 39.11 -9.93 9.10
N ARG A 535 39.52 -11.19 9.33
CA ARG A 535 39.75 -11.72 10.70
C ARG A 535 40.89 -11.02 11.46
N ARG A 536 41.80 -10.32 10.78
CA ARG A 536 42.82 -9.47 11.42
C ARG A 536 42.31 -8.06 11.73
N LEU A 537 41.47 -7.50 10.85
CA LEU A 537 40.82 -6.20 11.07
C LEU A 537 39.85 -6.25 12.25
N LEU A 538 39.04 -7.31 12.36
CA LEU A 538 38.14 -7.49 13.51
C LEU A 538 38.91 -7.55 14.85
N ARG A 539 40.02 -8.30 14.93
CA ARG A 539 40.89 -8.32 16.13
C ARG A 539 41.66 -7.02 16.39
N ALA A 540 41.70 -6.10 15.43
CA ALA A 540 42.26 -4.76 15.63
C ALA A 540 41.19 -3.75 16.10
N LEU A 541 39.91 -4.10 15.99
CA LEU A 541 38.76 -3.36 16.51
C LEU A 541 38.34 -3.84 17.92
N GLU A 542 38.78 -5.03 18.35
CA GLU A 542 38.79 -5.50 19.75
C GLU A 542 39.80 -4.68 20.61
N VAL A 543 39.62 -3.36 20.69
CA VAL A 543 40.46 -2.48 21.52
C VAL A 543 40.13 -2.67 23.00
N THR A 544 41.17 -2.77 23.81
CA THR A 544 41.13 -3.06 25.25
C THR A 544 40.27 -2.10 26.06
N GLN A 545 39.52 -2.64 27.02
CA GLN A 545 38.92 -1.87 28.12
C GLN A 545 40.00 -1.40 29.10
N ASP A 546 40.69 -0.31 28.77
CA ASP A 546 41.48 0.46 29.74
C ASP A 546 40.72 1.75 30.12
N LEU A 547 40.29 1.84 31.37
CA LEU A 547 39.55 2.96 31.96
C LEU A 547 40.50 3.87 32.79
N PRO A 548 40.88 5.06 32.31
CA PRO A 548 41.67 6.01 33.10
C PRO A 548 40.75 7.01 33.83
N GLY A 549 40.53 6.86 35.15
CA GLY A 549 39.66 7.85 35.83
C GLY A 549 39.30 7.70 37.32
N LEU A 550 39.91 6.82 38.12
CA LEU A 550 39.61 6.71 39.56
C LEU A 550 40.86 6.56 40.43
N ALA A 551 41.45 7.69 40.86
CA ALA A 551 42.40 7.77 41.97
C ALA A 551 42.72 9.22 42.39
N SER A 552 41.93 9.81 43.31
CA SER A 552 42.29 10.82 44.35
C SER A 552 41.03 11.47 44.91
#